data_AF-X1K9L1-F1
#
_entry.id   AF-X1K9L1-F1
#
_cell.length_a   1.000
_cell.length_b   1.000
_cell.length_c   1.000
_cell.angle_alpha   90.00
_cell.angle_beta   90.00
_cell.angle_gamma   90.00
#
_symmetry.space_group_name_H-M   'P 1'
#
loop_
_entity.id
_entity.type
_entity.pdbx_description
1 polymer ?
#
loop_
_entity_poly.entity_id
_entity_poly.type
_entity_poly.pdbx_seq_one_letter_code
_entity_poly.pdbx_strand_id
1 'polypeptide(L)'
;GIRDKISLFCDVEREAVIPLPTVPTIYEVPLILEEEGLGQLVIDKLGLKAQKADLNQWQEMVKCLKEPREPVNIALVGKYVELEDAYYSVREALCHAGLYHERDINLEWVHSEGMEKDDSEALLRQAQGIIVPGGFGIRGIEGVVKAATYARKNKIPYLGLCLGMHVMVIEFARHVLGSDKPNSTEFDASTPYPVIDLLPEQRAI
;
A
#
# COMPACT_ATOMS: atom_id res chain seq x y z
N GLY A 1 24.35 9.98 32.65
CA GLY A 1 23.64 10.41 31.42
C GLY A 1 22.14 10.18 31.54
N ILE A 2 21.35 10.49 30.50
CA ILE A 2 19.89 10.29 30.50
C ILE A 2 19.52 8.82 30.76
N ARG A 3 20.23 7.88 30.14
CA ARG A 3 20.03 6.43 30.35
C ARG A 3 20.16 6.03 31.82
N ASP A 4 21.15 6.56 32.53
CA ASP A 4 21.37 6.24 33.96
C ASP A 4 20.22 6.75 34.85
N LYS A 5 19.63 7.90 34.51
CA LYS A 5 18.46 8.42 35.24
C LYS A 5 17.25 7.52 35.03
N ILE A 6 16.97 7.13 33.78
CA ILE A 6 15.84 6.25 33.45
C ILE A 6 16.02 4.89 34.14
N SER A 7 17.21 4.29 34.06
CA SER A 7 17.56 3.05 34.75
C SER A 7 17.28 3.12 36.25
N LEU A 8 17.74 4.20 36.91
CA LEU A 8 17.50 4.42 38.34
C LEU A 8 16.02 4.61 38.69
N PHE A 9 15.27 5.41 37.91
CA PHE A 9 13.87 5.73 38.22
C PHE A 9 12.89 4.61 37.85
N CYS A 10 13.25 3.75 36.89
CA CYS A 10 12.41 2.65 36.44
C CYS A 10 12.82 1.30 37.02
N ASP A 11 13.89 1.23 37.83
CA ASP A 11 14.43 -0.01 38.41
C ASP A 11 14.73 -1.09 37.35
N VAL A 12 15.39 -0.66 36.27
CA VAL A 12 15.83 -1.55 35.19
C VAL A 12 17.33 -1.44 34.98
N GLU A 13 17.95 -2.51 34.50
CA GLU A 13 19.36 -2.51 34.10
C GLU A 13 19.62 -1.40 33.06
N ARG A 14 20.80 -0.78 33.13
CA ARG A 14 21.16 0.34 32.25
C ARG A 14 21.14 -0.08 30.78
N GLU A 15 21.59 -1.30 30.52
CA GLU A 15 21.63 -1.95 29.21
C GLU A 15 20.22 -2.19 28.65
N ALA A 16 19.20 -2.28 29.51
CA ALA A 16 17.80 -2.40 29.11
C ALA A 16 17.12 -1.07 28.76
N VAL A 17 17.81 0.06 28.95
CA VAL A 17 17.32 1.37 28.50
C VAL A 17 17.76 1.59 27.05
N ILE A 18 16.91 1.28 26.08
CA ILE A 18 17.21 1.32 24.64
C ILE A 18 16.68 2.62 23.99
N PRO A 19 17.55 3.53 23.50
CA PRO A 19 17.17 4.66 22.69
C PRO A 19 16.56 4.21 21.36
N LEU A 20 15.44 4.82 20.97
CA LEU A 20 14.84 4.61 19.66
C LEU A 20 14.43 5.98 19.07
N PRO A 21 15.31 6.63 18.30
CA PRO A 21 15.01 7.91 17.68
C PRO A 21 14.03 7.75 16.52
N THR A 22 13.32 8.82 16.19
CA THR A 22 12.52 8.89 14.96
C THR A 22 13.46 8.83 13.76
N VAL A 23 13.20 7.90 12.85
CA VAL A 23 13.99 7.68 11.64
C VAL A 23 13.16 7.91 10.36
N PRO A 24 13.80 8.30 9.24
CA PRO A 24 13.11 8.51 7.96
C PRO A 24 12.39 7.28 7.41
N THR A 25 12.85 6.07 7.75
CA THR A 25 12.24 4.84 7.25
C THR A 25 12.15 3.76 8.33
N ILE A 26 11.06 2.99 8.32
CA ILE A 26 10.84 1.86 9.24
C ILE A 26 11.95 0.82 9.15
N TYR A 27 12.60 0.70 7.99
CA TYR A 27 13.64 -0.30 7.75
C TYR A 27 14.94 0.00 8.51
N GLU A 28 15.13 1.22 9.04
CA GLU A 28 16.26 1.55 9.92
C GLU A 28 16.09 1.04 11.35
N VAL A 29 14.84 0.84 11.80
CA VAL A 29 14.54 0.47 13.19
C VAL A 29 15.27 -0.80 13.62
N PRO A 30 15.28 -1.90 12.85
CA PRO A 30 16.03 -3.11 13.22
C PRO A 30 17.54 -2.87 13.38
N LEU A 31 18.13 -1.98 12.58
CA LEU A 31 19.57 -1.69 12.63
C LEU A 31 19.93 -0.94 13.92
N ILE A 32 19.12 0.05 14.30
CA ILE A 32 19.31 0.81 15.55
C ILE A 32 19.12 -0.08 16.77
N LEU A 33 18.10 -0.93 16.77
CA LEU A 33 17.83 -1.83 17.88
C LEU A 33 18.98 -2.85 18.07
N GLU A 34 19.56 -3.34 16.98
CA GLU A 34 20.74 -4.20 17.04
C GLU A 34 21.99 -3.44 17.52
N GLU A 35 22.23 -2.22 17.02
CA GLU A 35 23.35 -1.36 17.45
C GLU A 35 23.29 -1.02 18.95
N GLU A 36 22.09 -0.79 19.48
CA GLU A 36 21.86 -0.51 20.90
C GLU A 36 21.90 -1.78 21.78
N GLY A 37 22.08 -2.97 21.19
CA GLY A 37 22.29 -4.23 21.89
C GLY A 37 21.01 -4.95 22.33
N LEU A 38 19.83 -4.58 21.80
CA LEU A 38 18.56 -5.23 22.18
C LEU A 38 18.57 -6.73 21.87
N GLY A 39 19.12 -7.14 20.72
CA GLY A 39 19.18 -8.55 20.32
C GLY A 39 19.93 -9.41 21.35
N GLN A 40 21.12 -8.97 21.75
CA GLN A 40 21.93 -9.67 22.75
C GLN A 40 21.26 -9.68 24.13
N LEU A 41 20.66 -8.56 24.54
CA LEU A 41 19.93 -8.47 25.80
C LEU A 41 18.80 -9.51 25.89
N VAL A 42 18.02 -9.67 24.82
CA VAL A 42 16.93 -10.66 24.75
C VAL A 42 17.48 -12.09 24.82
N ILE A 43 18.58 -12.37 24.12
CA ILE A 43 19.24 -13.69 24.16
C ILE A 43 19.67 -14.04 25.59
N ASP A 44 20.35 -13.11 26.26
CA ASP A 44 20.88 -13.33 27.61
C ASP A 44 19.75 -13.51 28.64
N LYS A 45 18.71 -12.67 28.58
CA LYS A 45 17.56 -12.72 29.50
C LYS A 45 16.72 -13.98 29.34
N LEU A 46 16.59 -14.49 28.12
CA LEU A 46 15.83 -15.70 27.83
C LEU A 46 16.69 -16.97 27.92
N GLY A 47 18.00 -16.86 28.17
CA GLY A 47 18.92 -18.00 28.23
C GLY A 47 19.03 -18.74 26.88
N LEU A 48 18.85 -18.02 25.78
CA LEU A 48 18.91 -18.59 24.43
C LEU A 48 20.36 -18.78 24.00
N LYS A 49 20.57 -19.74 23.08
CA LYS A 49 21.84 -19.88 22.35
C LYS A 49 21.59 -19.45 20.92
N ALA A 50 22.15 -18.30 20.54
CA ALA A 50 22.01 -17.75 19.21
C ALA A 50 23.37 -17.33 18.66
N GLN A 51 23.49 -17.31 17.34
CA GLN A 51 24.61 -16.71 16.65
C GLN A 51 24.39 -15.19 16.55
N LYS A 52 25.47 -14.43 16.31
CA LYS A 52 25.36 -13.01 16.03
C LYS A 52 24.51 -12.79 14.78
N ALA A 53 23.63 -11.79 14.81
CA ALA A 53 22.80 -11.45 13.66
C ALA A 53 23.67 -10.99 12.49
N ASP A 54 23.44 -11.57 11.31
CA ASP A 54 23.95 -11.06 10.04
C ASP A 54 22.87 -10.17 9.42
N LEU A 55 23.12 -8.86 9.41
CA LEU A 55 22.21 -7.85 8.88
C LEU A 55 22.73 -7.21 7.58
N ASN A 56 23.74 -7.79 6.92
CA ASN A 56 24.38 -7.19 5.75
C ASN A 56 23.37 -6.86 4.63
N GLN A 57 22.49 -7.81 4.28
CA GLN A 57 21.45 -7.60 3.27
C GLN A 57 20.47 -6.49 3.66
N TRP A 58 20.16 -6.37 4.95
CA TRP A 58 19.23 -5.35 5.46
C TRP A 58 19.87 -3.97 5.43
N GLN A 59 21.15 -3.87 5.79
CA GLN A 59 21.94 -2.65 5.70
C GLN A 59 22.06 -2.16 4.25
N GLU A 60 22.31 -3.07 3.31
CA GLU A 60 22.32 -2.76 1.88
C GLU A 60 20.95 -2.26 1.40
N MET A 61 19.87 -2.95 1.77
CA MET A 61 18.50 -2.53 1.44
C MET A 61 18.18 -1.12 1.96
N VAL A 62 18.51 -0.81 3.22
CA VAL A 62 18.30 0.52 3.83
C VAL A 62 19.15 1.58 3.14
N LYS A 63 20.41 1.27 2.84
CA LYS A 63 21.30 2.17 2.10
C LYS A 63 20.71 2.49 0.73
N CYS A 64 20.29 1.45 0.00
CA CYS A 64 19.66 1.61 -1.29
C CYS A 64 18.40 2.48 -1.16
N LEU A 65 17.50 2.21 -0.22
CA LEU A 65 16.27 3.00 -0.06
C LEU A 65 16.52 4.51 0.18
N LYS A 66 17.64 4.87 0.79
CA LYS A 66 18.02 6.28 1.07
C LYS A 66 18.69 6.99 -0.10
N GLU A 67 19.17 6.26 -1.09
CA GLU A 67 19.80 6.84 -2.28
C GLU A 67 18.71 7.26 -3.28
N PRO A 68 18.70 8.54 -3.73
CA PRO A 68 17.68 9.02 -4.65
C PRO A 68 17.82 8.35 -6.03
N ARG A 69 16.69 8.00 -6.63
CA ARG A 69 16.61 7.38 -7.96
C ARG A 69 15.63 8.12 -8.84
N GLU A 70 15.64 7.78 -10.13
CA GLU A 70 14.66 8.34 -11.06
C GLU A 70 13.26 7.80 -10.69
N PRO A 71 12.28 8.70 -10.50
CA PRO A 71 10.96 8.33 -9.98
C PRO A 71 10.07 7.70 -11.05
N VAL A 72 9.11 6.89 -10.61
CA VAL A 72 7.97 6.41 -11.39
C VAL A 72 6.69 6.89 -10.71
N ASN A 73 5.87 7.62 -11.46
CA ASN A 73 4.61 8.15 -10.98
C ASN A 73 3.51 7.09 -11.04
N ILE A 74 3.00 6.69 -9.89
CA ILE A 74 1.91 5.72 -9.76
C ILE A 74 0.72 6.41 -9.11
N ALA A 75 -0.44 6.40 -9.76
CA ALA A 75 -1.68 6.89 -9.15
C ALA A 75 -2.39 5.76 -8.40
N LEU A 76 -2.59 5.93 -7.09
CA LEU A 76 -3.42 5.07 -6.26
C LEU A 76 -4.82 5.67 -6.15
N VAL A 77 -5.79 5.05 -6.82
CA VAL A 77 -7.18 5.53 -6.84
C VAL A 77 -7.99 4.78 -5.80
N GLY A 78 -8.25 5.43 -4.67
CA GLY A 78 -8.86 4.81 -3.49
C GLY A 78 -10.02 5.61 -2.90
N LYS A 79 -10.75 5.01 -1.96
CA LYS A 79 -11.82 5.68 -1.22
C LYS A 79 -11.31 6.43 0.00
N TYR A 80 -10.29 5.90 0.67
CA TYR A 80 -9.78 6.44 1.93
C TYR A 80 -8.35 6.97 1.75
N VAL A 81 -8.15 7.81 0.73
CA VAL A 81 -6.79 8.33 0.44
C VAL A 81 -6.32 9.41 1.43
N GLU A 82 -7.22 9.97 2.24
CA GLU A 82 -6.85 10.87 3.35
C GLU A 82 -6.18 10.12 4.51
N LEU A 83 -6.38 8.80 4.59
CA LEU A 83 -5.70 7.93 5.54
C LEU A 83 -4.79 6.98 4.76
N GLU A 84 -3.56 7.41 4.49
CA GLU A 84 -2.58 6.63 3.74
C GLU A 84 -2.37 5.22 4.32
N ASP A 85 -2.52 5.07 5.64
CA ASP A 85 -2.40 3.79 6.35
C ASP A 85 -3.44 2.75 5.91
N ALA A 86 -4.58 3.18 5.36
CA ALA A 86 -5.58 2.26 4.80
C ALA A 86 -5.01 1.42 3.65
N TYR A 87 -3.93 1.88 3.02
CA TYR A 87 -3.27 1.25 1.90
C TYR A 87 -1.80 0.93 2.19
N TYR A 88 -1.42 0.82 3.46
CA TYR A 88 -0.04 0.60 3.90
C TYR A 88 0.64 -0.58 3.19
N SER A 89 0.02 -1.76 3.17
CA SER A 89 0.60 -2.94 2.51
C SER A 89 0.76 -2.76 0.99
N VAL A 90 -0.11 -1.99 0.35
CA VAL A 90 0.00 -1.68 -1.09
C VAL A 90 1.18 -0.74 -1.32
N ARG A 91 1.32 0.30 -0.49
CA ARG A 91 2.44 1.24 -0.52
C ARG A 91 3.77 0.53 -0.32
N GLU A 92 3.88 -0.35 0.68
CA GLU A 92 5.10 -1.09 0.96
C GLU A 92 5.44 -2.10 -0.16
N ALA A 93 4.44 -2.78 -0.73
CA ALA A 93 4.66 -3.66 -1.89
C ALA A 93 5.21 -2.88 -3.10
N LEU A 94 4.69 -1.68 -3.36
CA LEU A 94 5.22 -0.80 -4.40
C LEU A 94 6.63 -0.32 -4.06
N CYS A 95 6.90 0.06 -2.81
CA CYS A 95 8.22 0.46 -2.33
C CYS A 95 9.27 -0.64 -2.60
N HIS A 96 8.96 -1.89 -2.26
CA HIS A 96 9.85 -3.03 -2.52
C HIS A 96 10.04 -3.30 -4.01
N ALA A 97 8.98 -3.18 -4.81
CA ALA A 97 9.08 -3.30 -6.26
C ALA A 97 9.95 -2.19 -6.88
N GLY A 98 9.80 -0.95 -6.41
CA GLY A 98 10.64 0.17 -6.81
C GLY A 98 12.10 -0.09 -6.48
N LEU A 99 12.39 -0.54 -5.25
CA LEU A 99 13.74 -0.90 -4.83
C LEU A 99 14.37 -1.98 -5.72
N TYR A 100 13.61 -3.05 -6.03
CA TYR A 100 14.06 -4.12 -6.91
C TYR A 100 14.38 -3.62 -8.34
N HIS A 101 13.65 -2.62 -8.82
CA HIS A 101 13.84 -2.02 -10.14
C HIS A 101 14.78 -0.81 -10.15
N GLU A 102 15.40 -0.48 -9.02
CA GLU A 102 16.21 0.74 -8.84
C GLU A 102 15.44 2.01 -9.25
N ARG A 103 14.20 2.14 -8.76
CA ARG A 103 13.31 3.29 -8.97
C ARG A 103 12.71 3.77 -7.66
N ASP A 104 12.44 5.07 -7.60
CA ASP A 104 11.66 5.65 -6.50
C ASP A 104 10.18 5.66 -6.90
N ILE A 105 9.29 5.20 -6.03
CA ILE A 105 7.86 5.27 -6.28
C ILE A 105 7.35 6.63 -5.82
N ASN A 106 6.90 7.45 -6.76
CA ASN A 106 6.14 8.66 -6.47
C ASN A 106 4.65 8.33 -6.51
N LEU A 107 4.04 8.16 -5.34
CA LEU A 107 2.65 7.74 -5.22
C LEU A 107 1.72 8.96 -5.19
N GLU A 108 0.87 9.08 -6.21
CA GLU A 108 -0.18 10.08 -6.30
C GLU A 108 -1.47 9.52 -5.71
N TRP A 109 -1.92 10.12 -4.61
CA TRP A 109 -3.13 9.72 -3.90
C TRP A 109 -4.37 10.35 -4.54
N VAL A 110 -5.19 9.53 -5.21
CA VAL A 110 -6.36 10.01 -5.96
C VAL A 110 -7.64 9.54 -5.29
N HIS A 111 -8.46 10.49 -4.84
CA HIS A 111 -9.74 10.19 -4.23
C HIS A 111 -10.75 9.75 -5.29
N SER A 112 -11.30 8.54 -5.16
CA SER A 112 -12.29 7.97 -6.09
C SER A 112 -13.52 8.85 -6.31
N GLU A 113 -14.12 9.43 -5.27
CA GLU A 113 -15.23 10.40 -5.46
C GLU A 113 -14.79 11.68 -6.20
N GLY A 114 -13.50 12.05 -6.12
CA GLY A 114 -12.93 13.13 -6.93
C GLY A 114 -12.92 12.81 -8.42
N MET A 115 -12.78 11.52 -8.76
CA MET A 115 -12.84 11.04 -10.14
C MET A 115 -14.24 11.15 -10.77
N GLU A 116 -15.29 11.29 -9.96
CA GLU A 116 -16.66 11.42 -10.45
C GLU A 116 -16.97 12.81 -11.03
N LYS A 117 -16.18 13.83 -10.67
CA LYS A 117 -16.34 15.21 -11.13
C LYS A 117 -15.96 15.39 -12.61
N ASP A 118 -16.39 16.50 -13.18
CA ASP A 118 -15.95 16.93 -14.52
C ASP A 118 -14.45 17.31 -14.49
N ASP A 119 -13.74 17.04 -15.59
CA ASP A 119 -12.29 17.23 -15.75
C ASP A 119 -11.39 16.42 -14.80
N SER A 120 -11.92 15.31 -14.25
CA SER A 120 -11.17 14.45 -13.34
C SER A 120 -9.98 13.72 -13.98
N GLU A 121 -9.90 13.68 -15.31
CA GLU A 121 -8.74 13.16 -16.05
C GLU A 121 -7.45 13.93 -15.72
N ALA A 122 -7.56 15.20 -15.31
CA ALA A 122 -6.42 15.99 -14.86
C ALA A 122 -5.70 15.35 -13.66
N LEU A 123 -6.42 14.61 -12.81
CA LEU A 123 -5.87 13.91 -11.64
C LEU A 123 -4.99 12.72 -12.01
N LEU A 124 -5.08 12.21 -13.25
CA LEU A 124 -4.33 11.04 -13.71
C LEU A 124 -3.30 11.38 -14.79
N ARG A 125 -3.17 12.67 -15.15
CA ARG A 125 -2.36 13.11 -16.30
C ARG A 125 -0.87 12.79 -16.16
N GLN A 126 -0.35 12.73 -14.93
CA GLN A 126 1.06 12.43 -14.66
C GLN A 126 1.32 10.95 -14.38
N ALA A 127 0.26 10.13 -14.28
CA ALA A 127 0.36 8.73 -13.92
C ALA A 127 0.99 7.89 -15.05
N GLN A 128 2.07 7.19 -14.72
CA GLN A 128 2.70 6.19 -15.58
C GLN A 128 2.17 4.78 -15.32
N GLY A 129 1.48 4.59 -14.19
CA GLY A 129 0.71 3.41 -13.84
C GLY A 129 -0.42 3.77 -12.89
N ILE A 130 -1.52 3.01 -12.94
CA ILE A 130 -2.68 3.20 -12.07
C ILE A 130 -2.88 1.94 -11.25
N ILE A 131 -3.01 2.08 -9.94
CA ILE A 131 -3.37 1.00 -9.03
C ILE A 131 -4.70 1.30 -8.38
N VAL A 132 -5.60 0.31 -8.42
CA VAL A 132 -6.88 0.36 -7.72
C VAL A 132 -6.87 -0.73 -6.67
N PRO A 133 -6.75 -0.37 -5.38
CA PRO A 133 -6.72 -1.33 -4.29
C PRO A 133 -8.11 -1.92 -4.04
N GLY A 134 -8.17 -2.83 -3.06
CA GLY A 134 -9.45 -3.25 -2.49
C GLY A 134 -10.22 -2.07 -1.89
N GLY A 135 -11.53 -2.16 -1.88
CA GLY A 135 -12.42 -1.19 -1.27
C GLY A 135 -13.71 -1.86 -0.85
N PHE A 136 -14.41 -1.22 0.08
CA PHE A 136 -15.69 -1.71 0.59
C PHE A 136 -16.78 -0.65 0.43
N GLY A 137 -17.96 -1.14 0.06
CA GLY A 137 -19.17 -0.34 -0.12
C GLY A 137 -19.24 0.39 -1.45
N ILE A 138 -20.39 0.99 -1.70
CA ILE A 138 -20.83 1.47 -3.03
C ILE A 138 -20.31 2.86 -3.44
N ARG A 139 -19.73 3.62 -2.50
CA ARG A 139 -19.34 5.02 -2.76
C ARG A 139 -18.05 5.11 -3.57
N GLY A 140 -18.02 5.99 -4.57
CA GLY A 140 -16.85 6.25 -5.39
C GLY A 140 -16.60 5.24 -6.51
N ILE A 141 -17.45 4.22 -6.67
CA ILE A 141 -17.25 3.14 -7.64
C ILE A 141 -17.23 3.67 -9.07
N GLU A 142 -18.12 4.60 -9.42
CA GLU A 142 -18.13 5.19 -10.77
C GLU A 142 -16.87 6.01 -11.05
N GLY A 143 -16.31 6.65 -10.02
CA GLY A 143 -15.00 7.28 -10.11
C GLY A 143 -13.87 6.29 -10.41
N VAL A 144 -13.90 5.11 -9.78
CA VAL A 144 -12.93 4.03 -10.06
C VAL A 144 -13.13 3.47 -11.47
N VAL A 145 -14.38 3.30 -11.93
CA VAL A 145 -14.69 2.89 -13.31
C VAL A 145 -14.16 3.91 -14.32
N LYS A 146 -14.28 5.22 -14.03
CA LYS A 146 -13.68 6.29 -14.83
C LYS A 146 -12.16 6.18 -14.88
N ALA A 147 -11.50 5.88 -13.76
CA ALA A 147 -10.04 5.66 -13.74
C ALA A 147 -9.61 4.46 -14.59
N ALA A 148 -10.33 3.34 -14.53
CA ALA A 148 -10.09 2.17 -15.38
C ALA A 148 -10.31 2.51 -16.87
N THR A 149 -11.37 3.27 -17.18
CA THR A 149 -11.65 3.76 -18.53
C THR A 149 -10.51 4.63 -19.05
N TYR A 150 -10.03 5.56 -18.23
CA TYR A 150 -8.92 6.44 -18.55
C TYR A 150 -7.64 5.63 -18.84
N ALA A 151 -7.31 4.68 -17.97
CA ALA A 151 -6.16 3.81 -18.15
C ALA A 151 -6.20 3.07 -19.49
N ARG A 152 -7.34 2.44 -19.81
CA ARG A 152 -7.53 1.69 -21.06
C ARG A 152 -7.44 2.58 -22.30
N LYS A 153 -8.12 3.73 -22.31
CA LYS A 153 -8.11 4.66 -23.45
C LYS A 153 -6.72 5.24 -23.71
N ASN A 154 -5.95 5.52 -22.66
CA ASN A 154 -4.62 6.11 -22.75
C ASN A 154 -3.48 5.08 -22.75
N LYS A 155 -3.80 3.78 -22.73
CA LYS A 155 -2.83 2.66 -22.69
C LYS A 155 -1.86 2.76 -21.50
N ILE A 156 -2.36 3.20 -20.36
CA ILE A 156 -1.61 3.26 -19.09
C ILE A 156 -1.74 1.90 -18.39
N PRO A 157 -0.64 1.29 -17.92
CA PRO A 157 -0.68 0.08 -17.10
C PRO A 157 -1.63 0.24 -15.91
N TYR A 158 -2.50 -0.75 -15.71
CA TYR A 158 -3.49 -0.77 -14.63
C TYR A 158 -3.35 -2.05 -13.80
N LEU A 159 -3.26 -1.91 -12.48
CA LEU A 159 -3.28 -3.03 -11.53
C LEU A 159 -4.51 -2.95 -10.64
N GLY A 160 -5.46 -3.85 -10.86
CA GLY A 160 -6.68 -3.97 -10.06
C GLY A 160 -6.55 -5.04 -8.98
N LEU A 161 -6.69 -4.67 -7.71
CA LEU A 161 -6.67 -5.60 -6.57
C LEU A 161 -8.09 -5.79 -6.03
N CYS A 162 -8.59 -7.03 -6.03
CA CYS A 162 -9.93 -7.36 -5.53
C CYS A 162 -11.02 -6.50 -6.21
N LEU A 163 -11.54 -5.48 -5.52
CA LEU A 163 -12.43 -4.47 -6.09
C LEU A 163 -11.89 -3.88 -7.40
N GLY A 164 -10.59 -3.56 -7.45
CA GLY A 164 -9.98 -3.00 -8.65
C GLY A 164 -10.09 -3.93 -9.86
N MET A 165 -10.08 -5.26 -9.64
CA MET A 165 -10.30 -6.25 -10.69
C MET A 165 -11.78 -6.38 -11.05
N HIS A 166 -12.70 -6.32 -10.08
CA HIS A 166 -14.14 -6.25 -10.35
C HIS A 166 -14.47 -5.05 -11.27
N VAL A 167 -13.89 -3.89 -10.98
CA VAL A 167 -14.09 -2.67 -11.78
C VAL A 167 -13.53 -2.82 -13.19
N MET A 168 -12.41 -3.52 -13.41
CA MET A 168 -11.92 -3.81 -14.77
C MET A 168 -12.94 -4.62 -15.57
N VAL A 169 -13.54 -5.64 -14.97
CA VAL A 169 -14.56 -6.47 -15.62
C VAL A 169 -15.79 -5.63 -15.96
N ILE A 170 -16.24 -4.80 -15.03
CA ILE A 170 -17.37 -3.88 -15.21
C ILE A 170 -17.08 -2.89 -16.34
N GLU A 171 -15.96 -2.17 -16.30
CA GLU A 171 -15.59 -1.18 -17.32
C GLU A 171 -15.50 -1.81 -18.71
N PHE A 172 -14.86 -2.98 -18.81
CA PHE A 172 -14.72 -3.67 -20.09
C PHE A 172 -16.07 -4.15 -20.64
N ALA A 173 -16.93 -4.74 -19.79
CA ALA A 173 -18.27 -5.15 -20.19
C ALA A 173 -19.10 -3.96 -20.68
N ARG A 174 -19.05 -2.83 -19.95
CA ARG A 174 -19.73 -1.60 -20.34
C ARG A 174 -19.22 -1.07 -21.68
N HIS A 175 -17.90 -1.10 -21.87
CA HIS A 175 -17.28 -0.67 -23.12
C HIS A 175 -17.70 -1.50 -24.33
N VAL A 176 -17.61 -2.82 -24.23
CA VAL A 176 -17.90 -3.73 -25.36
C VAL A 176 -19.39 -3.76 -25.69
N LEU A 177 -20.26 -3.69 -24.68
CA LEU A 177 -21.71 -3.72 -24.86
C LEU A 177 -22.31 -2.35 -25.16
N GLY A 178 -21.54 -1.26 -25.02
CA GLY A 178 -22.04 0.10 -25.18
C GLY A 178 -23.18 0.45 -24.21
N SER A 179 -23.14 -0.11 -22.99
CA SER A 179 -24.20 0.05 -21.99
C SER A 179 -23.59 0.24 -20.61
N ASP A 180 -24.14 1.14 -19.81
CA ASP A 180 -23.68 1.36 -18.42
C ASP A 180 -24.31 0.36 -17.42
N LYS A 181 -25.15 -0.56 -17.90
CA LYS A 181 -25.88 -1.51 -17.06
C LYS A 181 -25.03 -2.63 -16.44
N PRO A 182 -24.02 -3.21 -17.11
CA PRO A 182 -23.13 -4.20 -16.49
C PRO A 182 -22.54 -3.69 -15.18
N ASN A 183 -22.69 -4.47 -14.13
CA ASN A 183 -22.25 -4.10 -12.79
C ASN A 183 -22.00 -5.33 -11.90
N SER A 184 -21.52 -5.08 -10.68
CA SER A 184 -21.54 -6.03 -9.57
C SER A 184 -22.89 -6.00 -8.87
N THR A 185 -23.41 -7.16 -8.45
CA THR A 185 -24.59 -7.22 -7.56
C THR A 185 -24.35 -6.57 -6.20
N GLU A 186 -23.07 -6.41 -5.79
CA GLU A 186 -22.68 -5.65 -4.60
C GLU A 186 -23.01 -4.15 -4.72
N PHE A 187 -22.90 -3.59 -5.93
CA PHE A 187 -23.09 -2.14 -6.16
C PHE A 187 -24.45 -1.81 -6.76
N ASP A 188 -24.99 -2.71 -7.57
CA ASP A 188 -26.32 -2.62 -8.16
C ASP A 188 -26.97 -4.00 -8.19
N ALA A 189 -27.75 -4.33 -7.17
CA ALA A 189 -28.48 -5.60 -7.09
C ALA A 189 -29.58 -5.74 -8.16
N SER A 190 -29.94 -4.66 -8.84
CA SER A 190 -30.95 -4.64 -9.90
C SER A 190 -30.37 -4.74 -11.31
N THR A 191 -29.04 -4.82 -11.43
CA THR A 191 -28.40 -4.90 -12.74
C THR A 191 -28.93 -6.08 -13.54
N PRO A 192 -29.35 -5.87 -14.81
CA PRO A 192 -29.70 -6.99 -15.68
C PRO A 192 -28.48 -7.78 -16.16
N TYR A 193 -27.25 -7.29 -15.90
CA TYR A 193 -25.99 -7.90 -16.33
C TYR A 193 -25.00 -7.98 -15.15
N PRO A 194 -25.20 -8.93 -14.21
CA PRO A 194 -24.34 -9.11 -13.04
C PRO A 194 -23.02 -9.79 -13.45
N VAL A 195 -22.09 -9.00 -13.97
CA VAL A 195 -20.77 -9.51 -14.42
C VAL A 195 -19.86 -9.87 -13.25
N ILE A 196 -20.17 -9.36 -12.06
CA ILE A 196 -19.59 -9.77 -10.78
C ILE A 196 -20.77 -10.10 -9.87
N ASP A 197 -20.72 -11.28 -9.25
CA ASP A 197 -21.78 -11.77 -8.37
C ASP A 197 -21.21 -12.79 -7.38
N LEU A 198 -21.99 -13.06 -6.34
CA LEU A 198 -21.71 -14.18 -5.44
C LEU A 198 -21.85 -15.50 -6.19
N LEU A 199 -20.95 -16.43 -5.87
CA LEU A 199 -21.07 -17.81 -6.32
C LEU A 199 -22.38 -18.42 -5.78
N PRO A 200 -23.03 -19.34 -6.51
CA PRO A 200 -24.29 -19.96 -6.09
C PRO A 200 -24.26 -20.50 -4.67
N GLU A 201 -23.12 -21.09 -4.25
CA GLU A 201 -22.93 -21.68 -2.93
C GLU A 201 -22.90 -20.64 -1.79
N GLN A 202 -22.58 -19.39 -2.10
CA GLN A 202 -22.47 -18.31 -1.11
C GLN A 202 -23.82 -17.65 -0.80
N ARG A 203 -24.87 -17.93 -1.59
CA ARG A 203 -26.19 -17.28 -1.43
C ARG A 203 -27.03 -17.85 -0.28
N ALA A 204 -26.63 -18.99 0.27
CA ALA A 204 -27.37 -19.72 1.31
C ALA A 204 -26.80 -19.52 2.72
N ILE A 205 -25.81 -18.64 2.88
CA ILE A 205 -25.19 -18.25 4.15
C ILE A 205 -25.68 -16.84 4.50
#